data_AF-A0A1G1ZQQ7-F1
#
_entry.id   AF-A0A1G1ZQQ7-F1
#
_cell.length_a   1.000
_cell.length_b   1.000
_cell.length_c   1.000
_cell.angle_alpha   90.00
_cell.angle_beta   90.00
_cell.angle_gamma   90.00
#
_symmetry.space_group_name_H-M   'P 1'
#
loop_
_entity.id
_entity.type
_entity.pdbx_description
1 polymer ?
#
loop_
_entity_poly.entity_id
_entity_poly.type
_entity_poly.pdbx_seq_one_letter_code
_entity_poly.pdbx_strand_id
1 'polypeptide(L)'
;MTKRIILTAVACFLSFVFWFKAKPWIVDPLRFQDVNVWLWPVIILIAYTALLALSFLLLPKLYRLVAVVFNLGIFLIFFGVQEIVLAGGAIALLIQLSAIRAVQNAGDNSLHFKFVPALKPGISRLLTGVFILVSFAYFLSPGVQASAQNKELPQGIRKTIQIVVGNYIGENLEIQNPRLKAETNNYIIKQVTTFLQPYFKFLPPILAFGLFLILQGISVVFVWLAVLLAFIVFWIFKTQGLVKIDKKPKEADVLSF
;
A
#
# COMPACT_ATOMS: atom_id res chain seq x y z
N MET A 1 -12.33 -8.48 -28.02
CA MET A 1 -12.76 -7.56 -26.93
C MET A 1 -12.95 -8.28 -25.59
N THR A 2 -13.60 -9.45 -25.56
CA THR A 2 -13.94 -10.20 -24.33
C THR A 2 -12.78 -10.40 -23.35
N LYS A 3 -11.60 -10.84 -23.83
CA LYS A 3 -10.40 -11.05 -23.00
C LYS A 3 -9.93 -9.77 -22.28
N ARG A 4 -10.07 -8.60 -22.92
CA ARG A 4 -9.68 -7.30 -22.37
C ARG A 4 -10.63 -6.83 -21.27
N ILE A 5 -11.92 -7.06 -21.49
CA ILE A 5 -12.97 -6.78 -20.50
C ILE A 5 -12.77 -7.66 -19.28
N ILE A 6 -12.51 -8.96 -19.46
CA ILE A 6 -12.25 -9.90 -18.37
C ILE A 6 -11.06 -9.44 -17.53
N LEU A 7 -9.91 -9.12 -18.15
CA LEU A 7 -8.73 -8.68 -17.40
C LEU A 7 -9.01 -7.41 -16.57
N THR A 8 -9.71 -6.44 -17.16
CA THR A 8 -10.10 -5.20 -16.48
C THR A 8 -11.03 -5.49 -15.32
N ALA A 9 -12.04 -6.34 -15.53
CA ALA A 9 -13.02 -6.73 -14.52
C ALA A 9 -12.37 -7.47 -13.35
N VAL A 10 -11.44 -8.39 -13.62
CA VAL A 10 -10.67 -9.12 -12.60
C VAL A 10 -9.80 -8.15 -11.78
N ALA A 11 -9.13 -7.20 -12.43
CA ALA A 11 -8.33 -6.19 -11.72
C ALA A 11 -9.20 -5.30 -10.82
N CYS A 12 -10.37 -4.89 -11.30
CA CYS A 12 -11.34 -4.10 -10.53
C CYS A 12 -11.92 -4.91 -9.35
N PHE A 13 -12.24 -6.18 -9.58
CA PHE A 13 -12.73 -7.08 -8.54
C PHE A 13 -11.69 -7.29 -7.43
N LEU A 14 -10.42 -7.50 -7.79
CA LEU A 14 -9.34 -7.62 -6.80
C LEU A 14 -9.13 -6.34 -6.00
N SER A 15 -9.29 -5.18 -6.61
CA SER A 15 -9.26 -3.90 -5.89
C SER A 15 -10.40 -3.80 -4.87
N PHE A 16 -11.61 -4.22 -5.24
CA PHE A 16 -12.75 -4.28 -4.31
C PHE A 16 -12.45 -5.22 -3.14
N VAL A 17 -11.97 -6.44 -3.42
CA VAL A 17 -11.63 -7.43 -2.39
C VAL A 17 -10.48 -6.93 -1.51
N PHE A 18 -9.49 -6.25 -2.09
CA PHE A 18 -8.38 -5.63 -1.35
C PHE A 18 -8.91 -4.62 -0.34
N TRP A 19 -9.69 -3.63 -0.77
CA TRP A 19 -10.20 -2.59 0.13
C TRP A 19 -11.18 -3.13 1.17
N PHE A 20 -11.97 -4.15 0.81
CA PHE A 20 -12.84 -4.86 1.74
C PHE A 20 -12.05 -5.53 2.88
N LYS A 21 -10.92 -6.18 2.56
CA LYS A 21 -10.07 -6.85 3.56
C LYS A 21 -9.13 -5.88 4.28
N ALA A 22 -8.71 -4.81 3.63
CA ALA A 22 -7.80 -3.81 4.20
C ALA A 22 -8.52 -2.86 5.17
N LYS A 23 -9.80 -2.52 4.93
CA LYS A 23 -10.54 -1.55 5.75
C LYS A 23 -10.54 -1.89 7.25
N PRO A 24 -10.88 -3.12 7.70
CA PRO A 24 -10.85 -3.45 9.12
C PRO A 24 -9.47 -3.25 9.75
N TRP A 25 -8.40 -3.57 9.02
CA TRP A 25 -7.03 -3.38 9.49
C TRP A 25 -6.63 -1.89 9.57
N ILE A 26 -7.11 -1.06 8.64
CA ILE A 26 -6.84 0.39 8.64
C ILE A 26 -7.62 1.11 9.74
N VAL A 27 -8.86 0.71 9.98
CA VAL A 27 -9.76 1.34 10.97
C VAL A 27 -9.43 0.90 12.40
N ASP A 28 -9.09 -0.38 12.58
CA ASP A 28 -8.72 -0.98 13.88
C ASP A 28 -7.29 -1.56 13.85
N PRO A 29 -6.25 -0.70 13.92
CA PRO A 29 -4.85 -1.06 13.68
C PRO A 29 -4.20 -1.98 14.73
N LEU A 30 -4.96 -2.54 15.68
CA LEU A 30 -4.39 -3.24 16.84
C LEU A 30 -4.35 -4.76 16.70
N ARG A 31 -4.70 -5.28 15.52
CA ARG A 31 -4.72 -6.71 15.20
C ARG A 31 -3.49 -7.20 14.44
N PHE A 32 -2.36 -6.51 14.50
CA PHE A 32 -1.11 -6.99 13.89
C PHE A 32 -0.62 -8.34 14.46
N GLN A 33 -1.03 -8.67 15.69
CA GLN A 33 -0.74 -9.97 16.30
C GLN A 33 -1.55 -11.11 15.64
N ASP A 34 -2.69 -10.79 15.04
CA ASP A 34 -3.51 -11.76 14.32
C ASP A 34 -3.01 -11.89 12.87
N VAL A 35 -2.22 -12.94 12.60
CA VAL A 35 -1.66 -13.23 11.25
C VAL A 35 -2.76 -13.23 10.18
N ASN A 36 -3.93 -13.77 10.51
CA ASN A 36 -5.07 -13.84 9.60
C ASN A 36 -5.60 -12.46 9.18
N VAL A 37 -5.34 -11.41 9.95
CA VAL A 37 -5.88 -10.07 9.70
C VAL A 37 -5.00 -9.29 8.72
N TRP A 38 -3.67 -9.46 8.77
CA TRP A 38 -2.75 -8.72 7.89
C TRP A 38 -2.26 -9.51 6.68
N LEU A 39 -2.19 -10.85 6.76
CA LEU A 39 -1.65 -11.68 5.68
C LEU A 39 -2.51 -11.65 4.42
N TRP A 40 -3.84 -11.74 4.57
CA TRP A 40 -4.76 -11.71 3.42
C TRP A 40 -4.71 -10.38 2.65
N PRO A 41 -4.80 -9.19 3.27
CA PRO A 41 -4.60 -7.92 2.59
C PRO A 41 -3.28 -7.85 1.81
N VAL A 42 -2.19 -8.39 2.36
CA VAL A 42 -0.88 -8.43 1.69
C VAL A 42 -0.90 -9.31 0.44
N ILE A 43 -1.44 -10.53 0.54
CA ILE A 43 -1.55 -11.44 -0.61
C ILE A 43 -2.41 -10.80 -1.71
N ILE A 44 -3.54 -10.21 -1.34
CA ILE A 44 -4.45 -9.56 -2.29
C ILE A 44 -3.80 -8.32 -2.90
N LEU A 45 -3.04 -7.53 -2.13
CA LEU A 45 -2.28 -6.38 -2.64
C LEU A 45 -1.30 -6.80 -3.74
N ILE A 46 -0.57 -7.89 -3.54
CA ILE A 46 0.39 -8.42 -4.52
C ILE A 46 -0.36 -8.86 -5.79
N ALA A 47 -1.46 -9.60 -5.66
CA ALA A 47 -2.28 -10.02 -6.79
C ALA A 47 -2.90 -8.85 -7.56
N TYR A 48 -3.48 -7.90 -6.83
CA TYR A 48 -4.07 -6.68 -7.36
C TYR A 48 -3.05 -5.84 -8.15
N THR A 49 -1.89 -5.56 -7.55
CA THR A 49 -0.85 -4.72 -8.19
C THR A 49 -0.21 -5.40 -9.39
N ALA A 50 -0.01 -6.72 -9.34
CA ALA A 50 0.47 -7.52 -10.47
C ALA A 50 -0.49 -7.46 -11.67
N LEU A 51 -1.79 -7.71 -11.43
CA LEU A 51 -2.80 -7.72 -12.49
C LEU A 51 -3.11 -6.33 -13.03
N LEU A 52 -3.05 -5.30 -12.19
CA LEU A 52 -3.20 -3.93 -12.63
C LEU A 52 -2.02 -3.48 -13.51
N ALA A 53 -0.79 -3.83 -13.13
CA ALA A 53 0.40 -3.55 -13.96
C ALA A 53 0.35 -4.30 -15.30
N LEU A 54 -0.10 -5.56 -15.31
CA LEU A 54 -0.35 -6.31 -16.55
C LEU A 54 -1.43 -5.66 -17.41
N SER A 55 -2.49 -5.14 -16.78
CA SER A 55 -3.53 -4.39 -17.47
C SER A 55 -2.95 -3.15 -18.17
N PHE A 56 -1.98 -2.47 -17.54
CA PHE A 56 -1.32 -1.32 -18.15
C PHE A 56 -0.44 -1.68 -19.35
N LEU A 57 0.19 -2.85 -19.29
CA LEU A 57 1.03 -3.37 -20.38
C LEU A 57 0.20 -3.84 -21.58
N LEU A 58 -0.89 -4.58 -21.35
CA LEU A 58 -1.61 -5.33 -22.39
C LEU A 58 -2.83 -4.60 -22.97
N LEU A 59 -3.39 -3.62 -22.24
CA LEU A 59 -4.66 -2.99 -22.62
C LEU A 59 -4.46 -1.67 -23.37
N PRO A 60 -5.41 -1.29 -24.25
CA PRO A 60 -5.39 0.01 -24.91
C PRO A 60 -5.70 1.15 -23.92
N LYS A 61 -5.38 2.39 -24.33
CA LYS A 61 -5.49 3.63 -23.52
C LYS A 61 -6.81 3.74 -22.74
N LEU A 62 -7.95 3.53 -23.39
CA LEU A 62 -9.27 3.67 -22.75
C LEU A 62 -9.44 2.73 -21.55
N TYR A 63 -9.17 1.44 -21.72
CA TYR A 63 -9.34 0.43 -20.66
C TYR A 63 -8.38 0.64 -19.48
N ARG A 64 -7.18 1.17 -19.74
CA ARG A 64 -6.22 1.53 -18.68
C ARG A 64 -6.74 2.68 -17.83
N LEU A 65 -7.31 3.71 -18.46
CA LEU A 65 -7.92 4.83 -17.75
C LEU A 65 -9.15 4.37 -16.95
N VAL A 66 -10.00 3.53 -17.55
CA VAL A 66 -11.15 2.94 -16.85
C VAL A 66 -10.70 2.17 -15.62
N ALA A 67 -9.66 1.32 -15.72
CA ALA A 67 -9.15 0.58 -14.57
C ALA A 67 -8.67 1.51 -13.44
N VAL A 68 -7.93 2.57 -13.76
CA VAL A 68 -7.45 3.55 -12.77
C VAL A 68 -8.61 4.29 -12.09
N VAL A 69 -9.53 4.83 -12.89
CA VAL A 69 -10.69 5.58 -12.36
C VAL A 69 -11.56 4.67 -11.50
N PHE A 70 -11.81 3.44 -11.94
CA PHE A 70 -12.61 2.48 -11.19
C PHE A 70 -11.94 2.09 -9.87
N ASN A 71 -10.62 1.87 -9.87
CA ASN A 71 -9.86 1.58 -8.65
C ASN A 71 -9.94 2.70 -7.61
N LEU A 72 -9.86 3.95 -8.06
CA LEU A 72 -10.03 5.10 -7.17
C LEU A 72 -11.48 5.26 -6.71
N GLY A 73 -12.45 4.99 -7.59
CA GLY A 73 -13.87 4.95 -7.24
C GLY A 73 -14.17 3.94 -6.13
N ILE A 74 -13.62 2.73 -6.23
CA ILE A 74 -13.73 1.71 -5.18
C ILE A 74 -13.18 2.24 -3.86
N PHE A 75 -11.98 2.83 -3.86
CA PHE A 75 -11.40 3.40 -2.65
C PHE A 75 -12.34 4.44 -2.00
N LEU A 76 -12.91 5.35 -2.80
CA LEU A 76 -13.86 6.36 -2.31
C LEU A 76 -15.15 5.75 -1.73
N ILE A 77 -15.62 4.61 -2.26
CA ILE A 77 -16.78 3.89 -1.71
C ILE A 77 -16.48 3.36 -0.29
N PHE A 78 -15.26 2.89 -0.02
CA PHE A 78 -14.91 2.29 1.27
C PHE A 78 -14.62 3.32 2.36
N PHE A 79 -13.97 4.44 2.01
CA PHE A 79 -13.48 5.46 2.95
C PHE A 79 -14.27 6.77 2.90
N GLY A 80 -15.23 6.90 1.98
CA GLY A 80 -16.10 8.06 1.84
C GLY A 80 -15.46 9.20 1.04
N VAL A 81 -16.23 10.27 0.88
CA VAL A 81 -15.84 11.46 0.13
C VAL A 81 -15.58 12.60 1.12
N GLN A 82 -14.34 12.71 1.59
CA GLN A 82 -13.87 13.82 2.42
C GLN A 82 -12.71 14.52 1.72
N GLU A 83 -12.48 15.80 2.00
CA GLU A 83 -11.45 16.62 1.35
C GLU A 83 -10.06 15.97 1.38
N ILE A 84 -9.70 15.40 2.53
CA ILE A 84 -8.42 14.71 2.74
C ILE A 84 -8.35 13.42 1.92
N VAL A 85 -9.44 12.63 1.87
CA VAL A 85 -9.52 11.42 1.03
C VAL A 85 -9.39 11.77 -0.44
N LEU A 86 -10.03 12.85 -0.88
CA LEU A 86 -9.96 13.34 -2.26
C LEU A 86 -8.56 13.81 -2.62
N ALA A 87 -7.87 14.52 -1.71
CA ALA A 87 -6.47 14.91 -1.90
C ALA A 87 -5.56 13.68 -2.06
N GLY A 88 -5.69 12.69 -1.17
CA GLY A 88 -4.97 11.41 -1.28
C GLY A 88 -5.30 10.67 -2.58
N GLY A 89 -6.58 10.66 -2.97
CA GLY A 89 -7.06 10.10 -4.23
C GLY A 89 -6.48 10.78 -5.46
N ALA A 90 -6.38 12.11 -5.48
CA ALA A 90 -5.80 12.89 -6.56
C ALA A 90 -4.29 12.64 -6.69
N ILE A 91 -3.55 12.60 -5.57
CA ILE A 91 -2.12 12.25 -5.57
C ILE A 91 -1.93 10.82 -6.10
N ALA A 92 -2.73 9.87 -5.61
CA ALA A 92 -2.67 8.49 -6.07
C ALA A 92 -3.02 8.37 -7.57
N LEU A 93 -3.99 9.15 -8.07
CA LEU A 93 -4.33 9.21 -9.50
C LEU A 93 -3.12 9.62 -10.34
N LEU A 94 -2.45 10.72 -9.96
CA LEU A 94 -1.27 11.22 -10.69
C LEU A 94 -0.15 10.17 -10.70
N ILE A 95 0.07 9.50 -9.59
CA ILE A 95 1.06 8.43 -9.48
C ILE A 95 0.67 7.23 -10.35
N GLN A 96 -0.60 6.81 -10.36
CA GLN A 96 -1.07 5.71 -11.21
C GLN A 96 -0.97 6.06 -12.71
N LEU A 97 -1.26 7.32 -13.10
CA LEU A 97 -1.03 7.81 -14.46
C LEU A 97 0.46 7.77 -14.82
N SER A 98 1.34 8.13 -13.89
CA SER A 98 2.80 8.00 -14.08
C SER A 98 3.26 6.54 -14.18
N ALA A 99 2.55 5.61 -13.52
CA ALA A 99 2.79 4.17 -13.61
C ALA A 99 2.43 3.62 -14.99
N ILE A 100 1.30 4.04 -15.56
CA ILE A 100 0.93 3.72 -16.95
C ILE A 100 2.05 4.15 -17.90
N ARG A 101 2.50 5.41 -17.80
CA ARG A 101 3.60 5.92 -18.64
C ARG A 101 4.90 5.12 -18.46
N ALA A 102 5.21 4.70 -17.22
CA ALA A 102 6.37 3.85 -16.93
C ALA A 102 6.35 2.55 -17.74
N VAL A 103 5.21 1.85 -17.66
CA VAL A 103 5.03 0.53 -18.29
C VAL A 103 5.02 0.67 -19.81
N GLN A 104 4.35 1.70 -20.33
CA GLN A 104 4.30 1.95 -21.77
C GLN A 104 5.66 2.32 -22.35
N ASN A 105 6.38 3.27 -21.74
CA ASN A 105 7.67 3.70 -22.25
C ASN A 105 8.66 2.53 -22.32
N ALA A 106 8.62 1.64 -21.32
CA ALA A 106 9.50 0.47 -21.29
C ALA A 106 9.06 -0.64 -22.26
N GLY A 107 7.77 -0.75 -22.59
CA GLY A 107 7.26 -1.68 -23.60
C GLY A 107 7.47 -1.18 -25.04
N ASP A 108 7.26 0.11 -25.29
CA ASP A 108 7.25 0.70 -26.63
C ASP A 108 8.67 1.10 -27.11
N ASN A 109 9.59 1.48 -26.21
CA ASN A 109 10.91 2.00 -26.59
C ASN A 109 12.05 0.97 -26.54
N SER A 110 11.77 -0.28 -26.20
CA SER A 110 12.81 -1.32 -26.16
C SER A 110 12.94 -2.02 -27.52
N LEU A 111 14.14 -2.01 -28.12
CA LEU A 111 14.49 -2.86 -29.28
C LEU A 111 14.30 -4.36 -28.99
N HIS A 112 14.45 -4.75 -27.71
CA HIS A 112 14.20 -6.09 -27.22
C HIS A 112 13.30 -6.03 -25.99
N PHE A 113 12.07 -6.52 -26.12
CA PHE A 113 11.11 -6.54 -25.02
C PHE A 113 11.59 -7.46 -23.88
N LYS A 114 11.88 -6.86 -22.72
CA LYS A 114 12.19 -7.58 -21.48
C LYS A 114 11.06 -7.32 -20.47
N PHE A 115 10.37 -8.38 -20.07
CA PHE A 115 9.17 -8.29 -19.22
C PHE A 115 9.43 -7.63 -17.86
N VAL A 116 10.47 -8.07 -17.13
CA VAL A 116 10.77 -7.59 -15.78
C VAL A 116 11.14 -6.09 -15.76
N PRO A 117 12.08 -5.60 -16.59
CA PRO A 117 12.37 -4.17 -16.70
C PRO A 117 11.17 -3.33 -17.14
N ALA A 118 10.25 -3.90 -17.93
CA ALA A 118 9.06 -3.19 -18.37
C ALA A 118 8.03 -2.99 -17.26
N LEU A 119 7.86 -3.98 -16.38
CA LEU A 119 6.82 -3.95 -15.35
C LEU A 119 7.27 -3.35 -14.02
N LYS A 120 8.54 -3.55 -13.62
CA LYS A 120 9.04 -3.16 -12.29
C LYS A 120 8.83 -1.67 -11.97
N PRO A 121 9.11 -0.70 -12.86
CA PRO A 121 8.86 0.72 -12.57
C PRO A 121 7.38 1.05 -12.40
N GLY A 122 6.50 0.37 -13.15
CA GLY A 122 5.06 0.52 -13.04
C GLY A 122 4.51 0.00 -11.72
N ILE A 123 4.91 -1.21 -11.33
CA ILE A 123 4.52 -1.83 -10.06
C ILE A 123 4.99 -0.98 -8.86
N SER A 124 6.23 -0.49 -8.90
CA SER A 124 6.76 0.37 -7.83
C SER A 124 5.91 1.62 -7.63
N ARG A 125 5.56 2.33 -8.71
CA ARG A 125 4.69 3.51 -8.66
C ARG A 125 3.27 3.16 -8.21
N LEU A 126 2.70 2.04 -8.68
CA LEU A 126 1.40 1.57 -8.23
C LEU A 126 1.36 1.34 -6.72
N LEU A 127 2.37 0.65 -6.17
CA LEU A 127 2.48 0.39 -4.73
C LEU A 127 2.59 1.70 -3.94
N THR A 128 3.43 2.64 -4.37
CA THR A 128 3.51 3.96 -3.72
C THR A 128 2.16 4.67 -3.72
N GLY A 129 1.42 4.64 -4.84
CA GLY A 129 0.07 5.20 -4.92
C GLY A 129 -0.89 4.55 -3.91
N VAL A 130 -0.87 3.21 -3.81
CA VAL A 130 -1.70 2.48 -2.83
C VAL A 130 -1.29 2.79 -1.40
N PHE A 131 0.00 2.89 -1.08
CA PHE A 131 0.47 3.23 0.27
C PHE A 131 0.08 4.63 0.69
N ILE A 132 0.07 5.58 -0.24
CA ILE A 132 -0.49 6.92 0.03
C ILE A 132 -1.98 6.80 0.39
N LEU A 133 -2.77 6.06 -0.39
CA LEU A 133 -4.19 5.85 -0.08
C LEU A 133 -4.39 5.20 1.29
N VAL A 134 -3.61 4.17 1.62
CA VAL A 134 -3.64 3.50 2.93
C VAL A 134 -3.30 4.47 4.06
N SER A 135 -2.27 5.31 3.89
CA SER A 135 -1.87 6.29 4.90
C SER A 135 -2.91 7.39 5.11
N PHE A 136 -3.54 7.89 4.05
CA PHE A 136 -4.62 8.87 4.14
C PHE A 136 -5.88 8.26 4.77
N ALA A 137 -6.21 7.02 4.43
CA ALA A 137 -7.29 6.28 5.08
C ALA A 137 -7.00 6.05 6.57
N TYR A 138 -5.75 5.76 6.92
CA TYR A 138 -5.32 5.57 8.30
C TYR A 138 -5.35 6.87 9.12
N PHE A 139 -4.99 7.99 8.51
CA PHE A 139 -5.13 9.33 9.10
C PHE A 139 -6.57 9.58 9.56
N LEU A 140 -7.56 9.16 8.77
CA LEU A 140 -8.99 9.35 9.07
C LEU A 140 -9.59 8.26 9.96
N SER A 141 -8.79 7.30 10.43
CA SER A 141 -9.30 6.24 11.29
C SER A 141 -9.84 6.83 12.61
N PRO A 142 -11.04 6.40 13.06
CA PRO A 142 -11.61 6.89 14.33
C PRO A 142 -10.68 6.67 15.52
N GLY A 143 -9.92 5.57 15.54
CA GLY A 143 -8.95 5.29 16.60
C GLY A 143 -7.83 6.34 16.68
N VAL A 144 -7.24 6.70 15.53
CA VAL A 144 -6.17 7.71 15.48
C VAL A 144 -6.71 9.10 15.82
N GLN A 145 -7.89 9.45 15.31
CA GLN A 145 -8.53 10.73 15.57
C GLN A 145 -8.96 10.86 17.04
N ALA A 146 -9.54 9.81 17.63
CA ALA A 146 -9.92 9.79 19.04
C ALA A 146 -8.71 9.88 19.98
N SER A 147 -7.60 9.18 19.66
CA SER A 147 -6.35 9.32 20.42
C SER A 147 -5.80 10.74 20.40
N ALA A 148 -5.88 11.43 19.26
CA ALA A 148 -5.46 12.82 19.15
C ALA A 148 -6.37 13.78 19.93
N GLN A 149 -7.70 13.60 19.85
CA GLN A 149 -8.69 14.43 20.55
C GLN A 149 -8.63 14.24 22.06
N ASN A 150 -8.55 13.00 22.52
CA ASN A 150 -8.50 12.67 23.95
C ASN A 150 -7.12 12.92 24.56
N LYS A 151 -6.12 13.35 23.76
CA LYS A 151 -4.72 13.52 24.17
C LYS A 151 -4.16 12.27 24.83
N GLU A 152 -4.49 11.13 24.25
CA GLU A 152 -4.14 9.82 24.75
C GLU A 152 -3.23 9.10 23.78
N LEU A 153 -2.23 8.41 24.32
CA LEU A 153 -1.38 7.56 23.49
C LEU A 153 -2.22 6.45 22.83
N PRO A 154 -2.07 6.24 21.51
CA PRO A 154 -2.64 5.09 20.83
C PRO A 154 -2.22 3.80 21.51
N GLN A 155 -3.12 2.81 21.55
CA GLN A 155 -2.84 1.56 22.26
C GLN A 155 -1.57 0.84 21.75
N GLY A 156 -1.21 1.00 20.46
CA GLY A 156 0.02 0.44 19.92
C GLY A 156 1.27 1.01 20.61
N ILE A 157 1.34 2.33 20.73
CA ILE A 157 2.45 3.01 21.44
C ILE A 157 2.42 2.64 22.93
N ARG A 158 1.25 2.61 23.57
CA ARG A 158 1.12 2.19 24.97
C ARG A 158 1.67 0.77 25.19
N LYS A 159 1.30 -0.19 24.33
CA LYS A 159 1.80 -1.58 24.40
C LYS A 159 3.31 -1.65 24.18
N THR A 160 3.86 -0.89 23.22
CA THR A 160 5.32 -0.84 23.00
C THR A 160 6.03 -0.31 24.24
N ILE A 161 5.54 0.77 24.85
CA ILE A 161 6.10 1.30 26.10
C ILE A 161 6.01 0.23 27.21
N GLN A 162 4.87 -0.43 27.38
CA GLN A 162 4.69 -1.49 28.37
C GLN A 162 5.67 -2.67 28.18
N ILE A 163 5.95 -3.06 26.94
CA ILE A 163 6.91 -4.14 26.63
C ILE A 163 8.34 -3.67 26.91
N VAL A 164 8.74 -2.50 26.42
CA VAL A 164 10.11 -1.99 26.60
C VAL A 164 10.42 -1.73 28.07
N VAL A 165 9.52 -1.04 28.76
CA VAL A 165 9.64 -0.75 30.19
C VAL A 165 9.52 -2.02 31.01
N GLY A 166 8.55 -2.89 30.69
CA GLY A 166 8.36 -4.16 31.39
C GLY A 166 9.57 -5.09 31.29
N ASN A 167 10.21 -5.16 30.12
CA ASN A 167 11.43 -5.92 29.88
C ASN A 167 12.62 -5.26 30.61
N TYR A 168 12.83 -3.95 30.45
CA TYR A 168 13.94 -3.24 31.08
C TYR A 168 13.88 -3.30 32.62
N ILE A 169 12.70 -3.11 33.22
CA ILE A 169 12.50 -3.21 34.67
C ILE A 169 12.63 -4.67 35.14
N GLY A 170 12.06 -5.61 34.38
CA GLY A 170 12.10 -7.03 34.73
C GLY A 170 13.50 -7.62 34.68
N GLU A 171 14.32 -7.16 33.75
CA GLU A 171 15.69 -7.64 33.52
C GLU A 171 16.73 -6.90 34.39
N ASN A 172 16.59 -5.58 34.59
CA ASN A 172 17.64 -4.79 35.24
C ASN A 172 17.34 -4.38 36.69
N LEU A 173 16.09 -4.43 37.15
CA LEU A 173 15.71 -3.93 38.48
C LEU A 173 15.19 -5.03 39.41
N GLU A 174 15.15 -6.29 38.97
CA GLU A 174 14.65 -7.46 39.71
C GLU A 174 13.28 -7.24 40.39
N ILE A 175 12.47 -6.28 39.90
CA ILE A 175 11.17 -5.97 40.48
C ILE A 175 10.23 -7.10 40.09
N GLN A 176 10.22 -8.21 40.82
CA GLN A 176 9.34 -9.36 40.53
C GLN A 176 7.88 -9.07 40.91
N ASN A 177 7.65 -8.06 41.76
CA ASN A 177 6.32 -7.66 42.21
C ASN A 177 5.48 -7.07 41.06
N PRO A 178 4.38 -7.74 40.64
CA PRO A 178 3.59 -7.33 39.47
C PRO A 178 2.86 -5.99 39.69
N ARG A 179 2.57 -5.62 40.94
CA ARG A 179 1.95 -4.33 41.29
C ARG A 179 2.89 -3.14 41.03
N LEU A 180 4.14 -3.25 41.48
CA LEU A 180 5.16 -2.22 41.26
C LEU A 180 5.49 -2.07 39.77
N LYS A 181 5.53 -3.17 39.00
CA LYS A 181 5.65 -3.11 37.53
C LYS A 181 4.52 -2.32 36.87
N ALA A 182 3.28 -2.58 37.28
CA ALA A 182 2.11 -1.90 36.71
C ALA A 182 2.09 -0.40 37.08
N GLU A 183 2.47 -0.06 38.32
CA GLU A 183 2.55 1.31 38.79
C GLU A 183 3.63 2.12 38.07
N THR A 184 4.84 1.56 37.92
CA THR A 184 5.93 2.19 37.17
C THR A 184 5.57 2.36 35.68
N ASN A 185 4.92 1.36 35.06
CA ASN A 185 4.40 1.47 33.71
C ASN A 185 3.41 2.64 33.57
N ASN A 186 2.45 2.76 34.49
CA ASN A 186 1.47 3.83 34.47
C ASN A 186 2.11 5.21 34.70
N TYR A 187 3.10 5.31 35.60
CA TYR A 187 3.86 6.52 35.82
C TYR A 187 4.60 6.98 34.57
N ILE A 188 5.33 6.06 33.91
CA ILE A 188 6.06 6.36 32.67
C ILE A 188 5.10 6.74 31.55
N ILE A 189 3.99 6.01 31.36
CA ILE A 189 2.96 6.35 30.37
C ILE A 189 2.42 7.76 30.62
N LYS A 190 2.15 8.12 31.88
CA LYS A 190 1.65 9.45 32.25
C LYS A 190 2.70 10.53 31.95
N GLN A 191 3.96 10.31 32.29
CA GLN A 191 5.05 11.25 32.02
C GLN A 191 5.26 11.47 30.51
N VAL A 192 5.26 10.39 29.72
CA VAL A 192 5.34 10.45 28.25
C VAL A 192 4.12 11.18 27.68
N THR A 193 2.91 10.90 28.18
CA THR A 193 1.69 11.57 27.72
C THR A 193 1.72 13.06 28.02
N THR A 194 2.17 13.47 29.21
CA THR A 194 2.33 14.89 29.56
C THR A 194 3.37 15.59 28.69
N PHE A 195 4.51 14.95 28.42
CA PHE A 195 5.53 15.48 27.53
C PHE A 195 5.01 15.63 26.08
N LEU A 196 4.20 14.67 25.63
CA LEU A 196 3.61 14.67 24.29
C LEU A 196 2.35 15.54 24.15
N GLN A 197 1.86 16.13 25.25
CA GLN A 197 0.62 16.92 25.28
C GLN A 197 0.50 17.97 24.16
N PRO A 198 1.53 18.81 23.86
CA PRO A 198 1.43 19.81 22.79
C PRO A 198 1.50 19.20 21.38
N TYR A 199 2.01 17.97 21.26
CA TYR A 199 2.22 17.30 19.97
C TYR A 199 1.04 16.43 19.53
N PHE A 200 0.04 16.16 20.38
CA PHE A 200 -1.12 15.35 20.01
C PHE A 200 -1.91 15.88 18.81
N LYS A 201 -1.90 17.20 18.57
CA LYS A 201 -2.49 17.79 17.36
C LYS A 201 -1.84 17.26 16.07
N PHE A 202 -0.55 16.95 16.12
CA PHE A 202 0.24 16.42 15.00
C PHE A 202 0.32 14.89 15.01
N LEU A 203 -0.33 14.22 15.97
CA LEU A 203 -0.28 12.76 16.07
C LEU A 203 -0.87 12.07 14.82
N PRO A 204 -2.07 12.44 14.31
CA PRO A 204 -2.60 11.81 13.10
C PRO A 204 -1.69 11.90 11.87
N PRO A 205 -1.15 13.09 11.49
CA PRO A 205 -0.26 13.18 10.34
C PRO A 205 1.08 12.46 10.57
N ILE A 206 1.65 12.50 11.78
CA ILE A 206 2.89 11.78 12.11
C ILE A 206 2.69 10.27 11.96
N LEU A 207 1.58 9.73 12.49
CA LEU A 207 1.29 8.30 12.39
C LEU A 207 1.01 7.85 10.95
N ALA A 208 0.27 8.65 10.18
CA ALA A 208 0.01 8.36 8.77
C ALA A 208 1.28 8.39 7.92
N PHE A 209 2.15 9.36 8.16
CA PHE A 209 3.44 9.46 7.49
C PHE A 209 4.40 8.34 7.93
N GLY A 210 4.43 8.01 9.21
CA GLY A 210 5.18 6.86 9.74
C GLY A 210 4.73 5.55 9.09
N LEU A 211 3.43 5.33 8.98
CA LEU A 211 2.88 4.16 8.27
C LEU A 211 3.30 4.14 6.79
N PHE A 212 3.26 5.30 6.11
CA PHE A 212 3.72 5.41 4.73
C PHE A 212 5.19 5.01 4.60
N LEU A 213 6.06 5.53 5.46
CA LEU A 213 7.49 5.23 5.45
C LEU A 213 7.77 3.75 5.74
N ILE A 214 7.04 3.14 6.68
CA ILE A 214 7.18 1.70 6.96
C ILE A 214 6.80 0.89 5.73
N LEU A 215 5.62 1.14 5.13
CA LEU A 215 5.15 0.45 3.93
C LEU A 215 6.09 0.67 2.74
N GLN A 216 6.59 1.89 2.57
CA GLN A 216 7.54 2.25 1.53
C GLN A 216 8.90 1.61 1.75
N GLY A 217 9.37 1.48 3.00
CA GLY A 217 10.62 0.82 3.35
C GLY A 217 10.64 -0.66 2.97
N ILE A 218 9.52 -1.35 3.21
CA ILE A 218 9.35 -2.77 2.82
C ILE A 218 8.83 -2.95 1.38
N SER A 219 8.58 -1.85 0.65
CA SER A 219 7.99 -1.87 -0.70
C SER A 219 8.77 -2.72 -1.70
N VAL A 220 10.10 -2.78 -1.55
CA VAL A 220 10.99 -3.54 -2.43
C VAL A 220 10.58 -5.01 -2.46
N VAL A 221 10.22 -5.58 -1.31
CA VAL A 221 9.76 -6.98 -1.20
C VAL A 221 8.45 -7.16 -1.98
N PHE A 222 7.48 -6.25 -1.79
CA PHE A 222 6.21 -6.28 -2.50
C PHE A 222 6.38 -6.12 -4.02
N VAL A 223 7.30 -5.26 -4.46
CA VAL A 223 7.61 -5.07 -5.89
C VAL A 223 8.10 -6.39 -6.51
N TRP A 224 9.05 -7.07 -5.88
CA TRP A 224 9.58 -8.33 -6.40
C TRP A 224 8.52 -9.43 -6.44
N LEU A 225 7.72 -9.57 -5.38
CA LEU A 225 6.63 -10.54 -5.33
C LEU A 225 5.57 -10.26 -6.40
N ALA A 226 5.18 -9.00 -6.59
CA ALA A 226 4.21 -8.61 -7.62
C ALA A 226 4.76 -8.80 -9.04
N VAL A 227 6.05 -8.52 -9.27
CA VAL A 227 6.71 -8.78 -10.56
C VAL A 227 6.73 -10.28 -10.87
N LEU A 228 7.09 -11.10 -9.89
CA LEU A 228 7.12 -12.56 -10.03
C LEU A 228 5.71 -13.09 -10.33
N LEU A 229 4.70 -12.65 -9.59
CA LEU A 229 3.33 -13.06 -9.83
C LEU A 229 2.82 -12.60 -11.21
N ALA A 230 3.12 -11.36 -11.59
CA ALA A 230 2.78 -10.84 -12.92
C ALA A 230 3.47 -11.65 -14.02
N PHE A 231 4.71 -12.10 -13.81
CA PHE A 231 5.43 -12.95 -14.75
C PHE A 231 4.76 -14.31 -14.90
N ILE A 232 4.37 -14.96 -13.80
CA ILE A 232 3.63 -16.24 -13.82
C ILE A 232 2.32 -16.08 -14.60
N VAL A 233 1.53 -15.06 -14.28
CA VAL A 233 0.25 -14.79 -14.97
C VAL A 233 0.47 -14.51 -16.45
N PHE A 234 1.48 -13.70 -16.80
CA PHE A 234 1.84 -13.44 -18.18
C PHE A 234 2.25 -14.71 -18.93
N TRP A 235 3.01 -15.59 -18.27
CA TRP A 235 3.43 -16.87 -18.86
C TRP A 235 2.22 -17.76 -19.13
N ILE A 236 1.27 -17.86 -18.21
CA ILE A 236 -0.01 -18.58 -18.42
C ILE A 236 -0.80 -17.97 -19.59
N PHE A 237 -0.87 -16.64 -19.68
CA PHE A 237 -1.56 -15.98 -20.80
C PHE A 237 -0.88 -16.22 -22.14
N LYS A 238 0.46 -16.33 -22.15
CA LYS A 238 1.24 -16.66 -23.34
C LYS A 238 1.00 -18.12 -23.77
N THR A 239 1.01 -19.08 -22.85
CA THR A 239 0.77 -20.51 -23.16
C THR A 239 -0.66 -20.73 -23.69
N GLN A 240 -1.64 -19.97 -23.21
CA GLN A 240 -3.01 -20.01 -23.69
C GLN A 240 -3.25 -19.20 -24.99
N GLY A 241 -2.21 -18.60 -25.59
CA GLY A 241 -2.32 -17.80 -26.81
C GLY A 241 -3.16 -16.52 -26.64
N LEU A 242 -3.34 -16.04 -25.41
CA LEU A 242 -4.05 -14.79 -25.11
C LEU A 242 -3.22 -13.56 -25.46
N VAL A 243 -1.88 -13.70 -25.47
CA VAL A 243 -0.92 -12.63 -25.77
C VAL A 243 0.03 -13.09 -26.88
N LYS A 244 0.17 -12.27 -27.93
CA LYS A 244 1.17 -12.42 -28.98
C LYS A 244 2.17 -11.26 -28.87
N ILE A 245 3.46 -11.56 -29.05
CA ILE A 245 4.52 -10.56 -29.11
C ILE A 245 4.80 -10.32 -30.59
N ASP A 246 4.27 -9.23 -31.13
CA ASP A 246 4.53 -8.82 -32.50
C ASP A 246 5.81 -7.99 -32.54
N LYS A 247 6.81 -8.42 -33.32
CA LYS A 247 8.01 -7.63 -33.59
C LYS A 247 7.66 -6.60 -34.65
N LYS A 248 7.58 -5.32 -34.27
CA LYS A 248 7.49 -4.22 -35.24
C LYS A 248 8.90 -3.72 -35.56
N PRO A 249 9.27 -3.56 -36.84
CA PRO A 249 10.51 -2.86 -37.18
C PRO A 249 10.39 -1.42 -36.69
N LYS A 250 11.27 -1.01 -35.78
CA LYS A 250 11.48 0.40 -35.41
C LYS A 250 12.82 0.81 -36.00
N GLU A 251 12.82 1.82 -36.86
CA GLU A 251 14.03 2.49 -37.30
C GLU A 251 14.68 3.12 -36.06
N ALA A 252 15.96 2.82 -35.84
CA ALA A 252 16.73 3.40 -34.75
C ALA A 252 17.48 4.62 -35.29
N ASP A 253 17.29 5.78 -34.66
CA ASP A 253 18.07 6.96 -34.97
C ASP A 253 19.53 6.70 -34.58
N VAL A 254 20.41 6.67 -35.58
CA VAL A 254 21.86 6.58 -35.40
C VAL A 254 22.39 8.01 -35.40
N LEU A 255 22.89 8.48 -34.26
CA LEU A 255 23.71 9.69 -34.21
C LEU A 255 25.08 9.36 -34.82
N SER A 256 25.26 9.68 -36.09
CA SER A 256 26.56 9.71 -36.75
C SER A 256 27.15 11.12 -36.68
N PHE A 257 28.42 11.21 -36.27
CA PHE A 257 29.24 12.41 -36.43
C PHE A 257 29.78 12.53 -37.86
#